data_AF-A0A2A2DQS5-F1
#
_entry.id   AF-A0A2A2DQS5-F1
#
_cell.length_a   1.000
_cell.length_b   1.000
_cell.length_c   1.000
_cell.angle_alpha   90.00
_cell.angle_beta   90.00
_cell.angle_gamma   90.00
#
_symmetry.space_group_name_H-M   'P 1'
#
loop_
_entity.id
_entity.type
_entity.pdbx_description
1 polymer ?
#
loop_
_entity_poly.entity_id
_entity_poly.type
_entity_poly.pdbx_seq_one_letter_code
_entity_poly.pdbx_strand_id
1 'polypeptide(L)'
;MLLAKSCFSKDHVNKRKTIRLGTLDYYKKTVHEQIVDKEEGEISFHVKFDERVTVSTPAFNTLFWGMMHLGEDHGENPPYEGYITTHVKHLQLHTYTKSTATILSADATIKQTHHNNFIFCMSRVEKAEDAKGIFPEYDDYWYLNEENAEEFGGKVSVALHKHITDAHAAGNNILPNGINPSDVEVYFQCNEVYYLPREVHINNSNASQLEELVKQMAHKAFTKPIPYEPEKEFRFVYTLVHNKTIISPTTDSAILDISELMPLLFW
;
A
#
# COMPACT_ATOMS: atom_id res chain seq x y z
N MET A 1 -2.42 -21.58 4.33
CA MET A 1 -2.56 -20.77 3.11
C MET A 1 -1.20 -20.65 2.45
N LEU A 2 -1.18 -20.49 1.14
CA LEU A 2 0.02 -20.31 0.34
C LEU A 2 0.01 -18.93 -0.31
N LEU A 3 1.19 -18.35 -0.46
CA LEU A 3 1.41 -17.18 -1.30
C LEU A 3 2.02 -17.67 -2.60
N ALA A 4 1.31 -17.48 -3.71
CA ALA A 4 1.71 -17.90 -5.04
C ALA A 4 2.18 -16.70 -5.85
N LYS A 5 3.39 -16.77 -6.41
CA LYS A 5 3.87 -15.80 -7.37
C LYS A 5 3.79 -16.38 -8.77
N SER A 6 2.92 -15.79 -9.58
CA SER A 6 2.86 -16.04 -11.02
C SER A 6 4.06 -15.40 -11.71
N CYS A 7 4.72 -16.12 -12.61
CA CYS A 7 5.86 -15.63 -13.37
C CYS A 7 5.99 -16.34 -14.72
N PHE A 8 6.87 -15.81 -15.58
CA PHE A 8 7.28 -16.56 -16.76
C PHE A 8 8.30 -17.62 -16.38
N SER A 9 8.22 -18.83 -16.95
CA SER A 9 9.16 -19.93 -16.70
C SER A 9 10.62 -19.55 -16.91
N LYS A 10 10.93 -18.60 -17.80
CA LYS A 10 12.30 -18.08 -18.05
C LYS A 10 12.84 -17.20 -16.92
N ASP A 11 11.95 -16.64 -16.12
CA ASP A 11 12.22 -15.71 -15.02
C ASP A 11 11.97 -16.36 -13.65
N HIS A 12 11.66 -17.66 -13.64
CA HIS A 12 11.42 -18.42 -12.42
C HIS A 12 12.62 -18.39 -11.46
N VAL A 13 12.33 -18.30 -10.15
CA VAL A 13 13.33 -18.10 -9.09
C VAL A 13 14.34 -19.25 -8.97
N ASN A 14 13.93 -20.49 -9.24
CA ASN A 14 14.86 -21.63 -9.28
C ASN A 14 15.95 -21.53 -10.38
N LYS A 15 15.72 -20.73 -11.43
CA LYS A 15 16.67 -20.47 -12.53
C LYS A 15 17.45 -19.19 -12.31
N ARG A 16 16.74 -18.10 -12.00
CA ARG A 16 17.34 -16.75 -11.92
C ARG A 16 17.87 -16.39 -10.54
N LYS A 17 17.30 -16.97 -9.48
CA LYS A 17 17.54 -16.62 -8.07
C LYS A 17 17.32 -15.13 -7.80
N THR A 18 16.41 -14.50 -8.54
CA THR A 18 16.09 -13.09 -8.37
C THR A 18 14.59 -12.85 -8.29
N ILE A 19 14.21 -11.75 -7.63
CA ILE A 19 12.86 -11.18 -7.70
C ILE A 19 12.92 -9.75 -8.19
N ARG A 20 11.81 -9.27 -8.75
CA ARG A 20 11.62 -7.86 -9.08
C ARG A 20 10.66 -7.23 -8.08
N LEU A 21 11.09 -6.16 -7.45
CA LEU A 21 10.22 -5.22 -6.75
C LEU A 21 9.84 -4.11 -7.74
N GLY A 22 8.55 -3.90 -7.99
CA GLY A 22 8.06 -2.74 -8.74
C GLY A 22 7.71 -1.63 -7.78
N THR A 23 7.87 -0.37 -8.17
CA THR A 23 7.33 0.74 -7.37
C THR A 23 5.84 0.95 -7.65
N LEU A 24 5.11 1.67 -6.79
CA LEU A 24 3.71 2.01 -7.10
C LEU A 24 3.59 2.73 -8.45
N ASP A 25 4.53 3.63 -8.75
CA ASP A 25 4.61 4.31 -10.04
C ASP A 25 4.81 3.37 -11.23
N TYR A 26 5.55 2.27 -11.05
CA TYR A 26 5.66 1.22 -12.06
C TYR A 26 4.31 0.58 -12.37
N TYR A 27 3.55 0.21 -11.34
CA TYR A 27 2.23 -0.41 -11.53
C TYR A 27 1.19 0.57 -12.13
N LYS A 28 1.40 1.88 -11.98
CA LYS A 28 0.60 2.91 -12.69
C LYS A 28 0.83 2.96 -14.20
N LYS A 29 2.03 2.59 -14.65
CA LYS A 29 2.53 2.88 -16.01
C LYS A 29 2.91 1.64 -16.81
N THR A 30 2.95 0.47 -16.17
CA THR A 30 3.35 -0.79 -16.80
C THR A 30 2.45 -1.13 -17.99
N VAL A 31 3.05 -1.71 -19.03
CA VAL A 31 2.33 -2.15 -20.24
C VAL A 31 1.60 -3.47 -20.06
N HIS A 32 1.86 -4.17 -18.95
CA HIS A 32 1.20 -5.44 -18.64
C HIS A 32 -0.22 -5.18 -18.15
N GLU A 33 -1.19 -5.39 -19.03
CA GLU A 33 -2.61 -5.08 -18.78
C GLU A 33 -3.18 -5.82 -17.56
N GLN A 34 -2.64 -7.00 -17.22
CA GLN A 34 -3.10 -7.80 -16.08
C GLN A 34 -2.73 -7.21 -14.71
N ILE A 35 -1.75 -6.31 -14.64
CA ILE A 35 -1.23 -5.77 -13.37
C ILE A 35 -1.18 -4.24 -13.33
N VAL A 36 -1.61 -3.58 -14.40
CA VAL A 36 -1.63 -2.11 -14.46
C VAL A 36 -2.84 -1.58 -13.69
N ASP A 37 -2.60 -0.62 -12.81
CA ASP A 37 -3.63 0.23 -12.22
C ASP A 37 -3.17 1.68 -12.29
N LYS A 38 -3.76 2.45 -13.21
CA LYS A 38 -3.41 3.86 -13.45
C LYS A 38 -3.59 4.75 -12.21
N GLU A 39 -4.40 4.33 -11.25
CA GLU A 39 -4.60 5.04 -9.98
C GLU A 39 -4.14 4.17 -8.80
N GLU A 40 -3.15 3.28 -9.00
CA GLU A 40 -2.59 2.43 -7.93
C GLU A 40 -2.18 3.28 -6.72
N GLY A 41 -2.60 2.89 -5.52
CA GLY A 41 -2.33 3.66 -4.31
C GLY A 41 -3.08 5.00 -4.23
N GLU A 42 -4.15 5.18 -5.01
CA GLU A 42 -5.07 6.31 -4.92
C GLU A 42 -6.48 5.86 -4.51
N ILE A 43 -7.08 6.60 -3.59
CA ILE A 43 -8.47 6.39 -3.17
C ILE A 43 -9.17 7.74 -3.01
N SER A 44 -10.44 7.80 -3.42
CA SER A 44 -11.27 8.99 -3.32
C SER A 44 -12.50 8.74 -2.46
N PHE A 45 -12.86 9.73 -1.68
CA PHE A 45 -14.02 9.73 -0.81
C PHE A 45 -14.90 10.92 -1.13
N HIS A 46 -16.20 10.69 -1.14
CA HIS A 46 -17.19 11.75 -1.17
C HIS A 46 -18.07 11.64 0.07
N VAL A 47 -17.94 12.62 0.94
CA VAL A 47 -18.69 12.71 2.20
C VAL A 47 -19.83 13.69 2.00
N LYS A 48 -21.06 13.20 2.13
CA LYS A 48 -22.28 14.00 2.03
C LYS A 48 -23.24 13.69 3.18
N PHE A 49 -23.24 14.54 4.19
CA PHE A 49 -24.21 14.50 5.28
C PHE A 49 -25.23 15.61 5.10
N ASP A 50 -26.50 15.24 4.88
CA ASP A 50 -27.63 16.18 4.76
C ASP A 50 -28.35 16.38 6.10
N GLU A 51 -28.08 15.51 7.08
CA GLU A 51 -28.64 15.58 8.44
C GLU A 51 -27.57 15.38 9.52
N ARG A 52 -27.97 15.58 10.78
CA ARG A 52 -27.09 15.40 11.94
C ARG A 52 -26.53 13.97 12.01
N VAL A 53 -25.21 13.87 12.12
CA VAL A 53 -24.48 12.62 12.33
C VAL A 53 -23.44 12.79 13.44
N THR A 54 -23.22 11.73 14.20
CA THR A 54 -22.13 11.66 15.18
C THR A 54 -21.15 10.58 14.74
N VAL A 55 -19.88 10.95 14.61
CA VAL A 55 -18.77 10.06 14.23
C VAL A 55 -17.71 10.07 15.33
N SER A 56 -16.78 9.12 15.35
CA SER A 56 -15.65 9.23 16.27
C SER A 56 -14.74 10.42 15.91
N THR A 57 -14.09 11.00 16.91
CA THR A 57 -13.08 12.03 16.70
C THR A 57 -11.93 11.55 15.81
N PRO A 58 -11.38 10.33 15.98
CA PRO A 58 -10.40 9.75 15.05
C PRO A 58 -10.89 9.64 13.60
N ALA A 59 -12.15 9.24 13.39
CA ALA A 59 -12.73 9.15 12.06
C ALA A 59 -12.85 10.52 11.39
N PHE A 60 -13.32 11.53 12.13
CA PHE A 60 -13.35 12.91 11.65
C PHE A 60 -11.95 13.40 11.28
N ASN A 61 -10.97 13.25 12.19
CA ASN A 61 -9.61 13.72 11.98
C ASN A 61 -8.92 13.00 10.81
N THR A 62 -9.31 11.76 10.51
CA THR A 62 -8.80 11.01 9.35
C THR A 62 -9.36 11.54 8.03
N LEU A 63 -10.67 11.81 7.96
CA LEU A 63 -11.31 12.34 6.75
C LEU A 63 -10.82 13.74 6.42
N PHE A 64 -10.75 14.61 7.43
CA PHE A 64 -10.41 16.02 7.27
C PHE A 64 -8.95 16.33 7.62
N TRP A 65 -8.10 15.30 7.59
CA TRP A 65 -6.67 15.42 7.83
C TRP A 65 -6.06 16.47 6.90
N GLY A 66 -5.16 17.30 7.43
CA GLY A 66 -4.56 18.42 6.72
C GLY A 66 -5.41 19.70 6.62
N MET A 67 -6.71 19.64 6.96
CA MET A 67 -7.56 20.84 7.06
C MET A 67 -7.88 21.21 8.50
N MET A 68 -8.37 20.25 9.28
CA MET A 68 -8.81 20.46 10.66
C MET A 68 -8.45 19.25 11.51
N HIS A 69 -8.02 19.51 12.75
CA HIS A 69 -7.79 18.48 13.75
C HIS A 69 -8.56 18.85 15.02
N LEU A 70 -9.31 17.89 15.55
CA LEU A 70 -10.06 18.02 16.79
C LEU A 70 -9.29 17.36 17.94
N GLY A 71 -9.05 18.13 19.02
CA GLY A 71 -8.36 17.66 20.23
C GLY A 71 -6.90 18.14 20.36
N GLU A 72 -6.33 17.97 21.56
CA GLU A 72 -4.96 18.40 21.91
C GLU A 72 -3.90 17.35 21.60
N ASP A 73 -4.30 16.07 21.50
CA ASP A 73 -3.41 15.00 21.08
C ASP A 73 -3.20 15.11 19.56
N HIS A 74 -2.01 15.61 19.18
CA HIS A 74 -1.37 15.20 17.92
C HIS A 74 -0.88 13.74 17.97
N GLY A 75 -1.22 13.03 19.06
CA GLY A 75 -0.75 11.70 19.43
C GLY A 75 -0.68 10.82 18.20
N GLU A 76 0.54 10.32 17.95
CA GLU A 76 0.94 9.44 16.85
C GLU A 76 -0.17 9.29 15.80
N ASN A 77 -0.48 10.41 15.11
CA ASN A 77 -1.39 10.35 13.97
C ASN A 77 -0.89 9.17 13.13
N PRO A 78 -1.78 8.29 12.62
CA PRO A 78 -1.33 7.26 11.69
C PRO A 78 -0.42 7.97 10.70
N PRO A 79 0.83 7.51 10.49
CA PRO A 79 1.69 8.10 9.50
C PRO A 79 0.99 7.85 8.17
N TYR A 80 0.08 8.75 7.79
CA TYR A 80 -0.62 8.68 6.54
C TYR A 80 0.44 9.02 5.51
N GLU A 81 1.10 7.97 5.03
CA GLU A 81 2.13 8.07 4.00
C GLU A 81 1.47 8.66 2.75
N GLY A 82 2.06 9.73 2.22
CA GLY A 82 1.69 10.32 0.94
C GLY A 82 0.99 11.69 1.05
N TYR A 83 0.10 11.95 0.10
CA TYR A 83 -0.52 13.25 -0.13
C TYR A 83 -2.03 13.16 0.05
N ILE A 84 -2.62 14.23 0.60
CA ILE A 84 -4.07 14.40 0.68
C ILE A 84 -4.47 15.67 -0.07
N THR A 85 -5.54 15.57 -0.85
CA THR A 85 -6.23 16.71 -1.45
C THR A 85 -7.67 16.71 -0.97
N THR A 86 -8.07 17.78 -0.32
CA THR A 86 -9.41 17.90 0.26
C THR A 86 -10.11 19.12 -0.33
N HIS A 87 -11.29 18.90 -0.93
CA HIS A 87 -12.19 19.96 -1.37
C HIS A 87 -13.45 19.93 -0.50
N VAL A 88 -13.63 20.94 0.35
CA VAL A 88 -14.83 21.08 1.18
C VAL A 88 -15.72 22.16 0.60
N LYS A 89 -16.88 21.76 0.08
CA LYS A 89 -17.90 22.70 -0.38
C LYS A 89 -18.69 23.26 0.80
N HIS A 90 -18.99 22.41 1.79
CA HIS A 90 -19.67 22.81 3.01
C HIS A 90 -19.32 21.87 4.17
N LEU A 91 -19.18 22.41 5.38
CA LEU A 91 -19.02 21.65 6.61
C LEU A 91 -19.59 22.45 7.78
N GLN A 92 -20.57 21.88 8.48
CA GLN A 92 -21.14 22.45 9.70
C GLN A 92 -20.92 21.51 10.88
N LEU A 93 -19.83 21.74 11.62
CA LEU A 93 -19.54 21.07 12.89
C LEU A 93 -20.32 21.76 14.03
N HIS A 94 -21.01 20.99 14.87
CA HIS A 94 -21.77 21.54 16.01
C HIS A 94 -20.99 21.48 17.33
N THR A 95 -20.50 20.30 17.68
CA THR A 95 -19.78 20.06 18.94
C THR A 95 -18.85 18.87 18.78
N TYR A 96 -17.84 18.79 19.63
CA TYR A 96 -16.95 17.64 19.72
C TYR A 96 -16.52 17.38 21.17
N THR A 97 -16.12 16.14 21.42
CA THR A 97 -15.47 15.68 22.65
C THR A 97 -14.16 14.97 22.27
N LYS A 98 -13.45 14.42 23.26
CA LYS A 98 -12.27 13.58 22.98
C LYS A 98 -12.61 12.36 22.12
N SER A 99 -13.83 11.82 22.20
CA SER A 99 -14.22 10.57 21.53
C SER A 99 -15.13 10.76 20.31
N THR A 100 -15.91 11.83 20.25
CA THR A 100 -16.94 12.00 19.20
C THR A 100 -16.98 13.42 18.62
N ALA A 101 -17.32 13.53 17.34
CA ALA A 101 -17.64 14.78 16.66
C ALA A 101 -19.08 14.73 16.10
N THR A 102 -19.86 15.78 16.33
CA THR A 102 -21.22 15.93 15.77
C THR A 102 -21.21 16.89 14.59
N ILE A 103 -21.54 16.38 13.42
CA ILE A 103 -21.66 17.13 12.16
C ILE A 103 -23.16 17.33 11.87
N LEU A 104 -23.59 18.55 11.58
CA LEU A 104 -24.98 18.83 11.19
C LEU A 104 -25.20 18.65 9.69
N SER A 105 -24.19 19.00 8.90
CA SER A 105 -24.17 18.82 7.45
C SER A 105 -22.73 18.90 6.91
N ALA A 106 -22.44 18.19 5.82
CA ALA A 106 -21.16 18.26 5.13
C ALA A 106 -21.30 17.86 3.65
N ASP A 107 -20.48 18.44 2.79
CA ASP A 107 -20.29 18.08 1.37
C ASP A 107 -18.80 18.30 1.06
N ALA A 108 -18.05 17.20 0.95
CA ALA A 108 -16.60 17.22 0.76
C ALA A 108 -16.10 16.04 -0.09
N THR A 109 -15.11 16.31 -0.93
CA THR A 109 -14.34 15.31 -1.66
C THR A 109 -12.93 15.24 -1.10
N ILE A 110 -12.47 14.04 -0.76
CA ILE A 110 -11.13 13.79 -0.22
C ILE A 110 -10.44 12.78 -1.12
N LYS A 111 -9.29 13.14 -1.69
CA LYS A 111 -8.43 12.25 -2.46
C LYS A 111 -7.13 12.01 -1.71
N GLN A 112 -6.73 10.76 -1.59
CA GLN A 112 -5.48 10.38 -0.94
C GLN A 112 -4.61 9.59 -1.92
N THR A 113 -3.31 9.82 -1.87
CA THR A 113 -2.32 9.19 -2.75
C THR A 113 -1.13 8.76 -1.92
N HIS A 114 -0.66 7.52 -2.07
CA HIS A 114 0.46 6.98 -1.31
C HIS A 114 1.83 7.55 -1.77
N HIS A 115 2.83 7.53 -0.89
CA HIS A 115 4.22 7.72 -1.32
C HIS A 115 4.64 6.57 -2.23
N ASN A 116 5.43 6.89 -3.26
CA ASN A 116 5.99 5.86 -4.13
C ASN A 116 6.98 5.00 -3.33
N ASN A 117 6.63 3.73 -3.14
CA ASN A 117 7.37 2.73 -2.38
C ASN A 117 7.64 1.51 -3.27
N PHE A 118 8.58 0.66 -2.89
CA PHE A 118 8.76 -0.63 -3.54
C PHE A 118 7.71 -1.63 -3.05
N ILE A 119 7.14 -2.39 -3.97
CA ILE A 119 6.04 -3.32 -3.74
C ILE A 119 6.37 -4.68 -4.36
N PHE A 120 6.10 -5.74 -3.60
CA PHE A 120 6.07 -7.11 -4.08
C PHE A 120 4.71 -7.72 -3.81
N CYS A 121 4.12 -8.34 -4.82
CA CYS A 121 2.77 -8.88 -4.75
C CYS A 121 2.79 -10.37 -5.04
N MET A 122 2.06 -11.15 -4.25
CA MET A 122 1.75 -12.56 -4.46
C MET A 122 0.24 -12.75 -4.37
N SER A 123 -0.30 -13.83 -4.93
CA SER A 123 -1.70 -14.23 -4.74
C SER A 123 -1.81 -15.17 -3.55
N ARG A 124 -2.70 -14.86 -2.62
CA ARG A 124 -3.04 -15.70 -1.49
C ARG A 124 -4.05 -16.77 -1.90
N VAL A 125 -3.64 -18.03 -1.78
CA VAL A 125 -4.42 -19.19 -2.25
C VAL A 125 -4.44 -20.30 -1.22
N GLU A 126 -5.46 -21.17 -1.25
CA GLU A 126 -5.55 -22.30 -0.31
C GLU A 126 -4.57 -23.42 -0.70
N LYS A 127 -4.47 -23.70 -2.01
CA LYS A 127 -3.60 -24.72 -2.61
C LYS A 127 -3.02 -24.24 -3.94
N ALA A 128 -1.96 -24.91 -4.41
CA ALA A 128 -1.20 -24.52 -5.59
C ALA A 128 -2.06 -24.40 -6.87
N GLU A 129 -3.06 -25.27 -7.02
CA GLU A 129 -3.94 -25.29 -8.18
C GLU A 129 -4.81 -24.03 -8.29
N ASP A 130 -5.13 -23.38 -7.18
CA ASP A 130 -6.00 -22.20 -7.17
C ASP A 130 -5.28 -20.96 -7.73
N ALA A 131 -3.95 -21.00 -7.87
CA ALA A 131 -3.18 -19.95 -8.53
C ALA A 131 -3.34 -19.96 -10.06
N LYS A 132 -3.76 -21.10 -10.63
CA LYS A 132 -3.86 -21.28 -12.08
C LYS A 132 -4.94 -20.36 -12.64
N GLY A 133 -4.56 -19.57 -13.63
CA GLY A 133 -5.48 -18.68 -14.34
C GLY A 133 -5.82 -17.37 -13.61
N ILE A 134 -5.27 -17.10 -12.41
CA ILE A 134 -5.37 -15.76 -11.80
C ILE A 134 -4.72 -14.72 -12.73
N PHE A 135 -3.54 -15.06 -13.27
CA PHE A 135 -2.83 -14.26 -14.25
C PHE A 135 -2.54 -15.11 -15.50
N PRO A 136 -3.45 -15.11 -16.50
CA PRO A 136 -3.36 -16.00 -17.67
C PRO A 136 -2.11 -15.86 -18.55
N GLU A 137 -1.37 -14.75 -18.48
CA GLU A 137 -0.16 -14.56 -19.30
C GLU A 137 1.05 -15.29 -18.75
N TYR A 138 1.08 -15.61 -17.46
CA TYR A 138 2.19 -16.30 -16.81
C TYR A 138 2.03 -17.82 -16.94
N ASP A 139 3.11 -18.50 -17.32
CA ASP A 139 3.16 -19.94 -17.57
C ASP A 139 3.76 -20.76 -16.41
N ASP A 140 4.18 -20.10 -15.33
CA ASP A 140 4.84 -20.74 -14.20
C ASP A 140 4.49 -20.08 -12.86
N TYR A 141 4.76 -20.81 -11.77
CA TYR A 141 4.45 -20.38 -10.42
C TYR A 141 5.51 -20.87 -9.42
N TRP A 142 5.79 -20.05 -8.42
CA TRP A 142 6.46 -20.50 -7.20
C TRP A 142 5.72 -20.02 -5.98
N TYR A 143 6.00 -20.65 -4.85
CA TYR A 143 5.20 -20.53 -3.66
C TYR A 143 6.05 -20.27 -2.42
N LEU A 144 5.39 -19.65 -1.44
CA LEU A 144 5.86 -19.40 -0.09
C LEU A 144 4.72 -19.78 0.86
N ASN A 145 5.03 -20.47 1.97
CA ASN A 145 4.02 -20.63 3.02
C ASN A 145 3.77 -19.28 3.67
N GLU A 146 2.50 -18.90 3.83
CA GLU A 146 2.14 -17.59 4.40
C GLU A 146 2.72 -17.38 5.80
N GLU A 147 2.91 -18.44 6.59
CA GLU A 147 3.59 -18.39 7.89
C GLU A 147 5.02 -17.83 7.83
N ASN A 148 5.67 -17.93 6.67
CA ASN A 148 7.02 -17.44 6.42
C ASN A 148 7.02 -16.05 5.76
N ALA A 149 5.86 -15.40 5.61
CA ALA A 149 5.76 -14.10 4.93
C ALA A 149 6.61 -13.03 5.64
N GLU A 150 6.52 -12.92 6.97
CA GLU A 150 7.31 -11.95 7.74
C GLU A 150 8.82 -12.18 7.60
N GLU A 151 9.27 -13.44 7.70
CA GLU A 151 10.68 -13.79 7.52
C GLU A 151 11.16 -13.48 6.10
N PHE A 152 10.37 -13.84 5.09
CA PHE A 152 10.65 -13.53 3.69
C PHE A 152 10.73 -12.01 3.48
N GLY A 153 9.75 -11.25 3.97
CA GLY A 153 9.69 -9.80 3.89
C GLY A 153 10.93 -9.14 4.50
N GLY A 154 11.32 -9.57 5.70
CA GLY A 154 12.52 -9.07 6.38
C GLY A 154 13.80 -9.35 5.61
N LYS A 155 13.97 -10.55 5.06
CA LYS A 155 15.15 -10.89 4.24
C LYS A 155 15.19 -10.12 2.92
N VAL A 156 14.04 -9.89 2.28
CA VAL A 156 13.96 -9.04 1.08
C VAL A 156 14.32 -7.59 1.41
N SER A 157 13.91 -7.08 2.58
CA SER A 157 14.30 -5.73 3.03
C SER A 157 15.83 -5.57 3.13
N VAL A 158 16.50 -6.57 3.72
CA VAL A 158 17.98 -6.61 3.77
C VAL A 158 18.59 -6.66 2.36
N ALA A 159 18.05 -7.51 1.49
CA ALA A 159 18.52 -7.62 0.09
C ALA A 159 18.32 -6.30 -0.69
N LEU A 160 17.20 -5.60 -0.46
CA LEU A 160 16.91 -4.29 -1.06
C LEU A 160 17.89 -3.23 -0.56
N HIS A 161 18.14 -3.16 0.75
CA HIS A 161 19.12 -2.21 1.30
C HIS A 161 20.53 -2.46 0.72
N LYS A 162 20.94 -3.73 0.64
CA LYS A 162 22.20 -4.10 0.00
C LYS A 162 22.24 -3.66 -1.46
N HIS A 163 21.17 -3.92 -2.22
CA HIS A 163 21.07 -3.52 -3.62
C HIS A 163 21.18 -1.99 -3.80
N ILE A 164 20.53 -1.20 -2.94
CA ILE A 164 20.65 0.26 -2.93
C ILE A 164 22.10 0.70 -2.70
N THR A 165 22.77 0.08 -1.73
CA THR A 165 24.18 0.37 -1.41
C THR A 165 25.11 0.03 -2.57
N ASP A 166 24.98 -1.16 -3.15
CA ASP A 166 25.80 -1.61 -4.28
C ASP A 166 25.56 -0.73 -5.52
N ALA A 167 24.30 -0.39 -5.80
CA ALA A 167 23.92 0.44 -6.95
C ALA A 167 24.49 1.86 -6.81
N HIS A 168 24.45 2.45 -5.61
CA HIS A 168 25.09 3.73 -5.33
C HIS A 168 26.60 3.70 -5.56
N ALA A 169 27.29 2.66 -5.08
CA ALA A 169 28.73 2.48 -5.31
C ALA A 169 29.09 2.34 -6.80
N ALA A 170 28.16 1.79 -7.61
CA ALA A 170 28.29 1.69 -9.05
C ALA A 170 27.85 2.95 -9.83
N GLY A 171 27.39 4.01 -9.14
CA GLY A 171 26.89 5.24 -9.75
C GLY A 171 25.45 5.20 -10.25
N ASN A 172 24.72 4.11 -9.99
CA ASN A 172 23.32 3.90 -10.37
C ASN A 172 22.40 4.26 -9.18
N ASN A 173 22.24 5.55 -8.90
CA ASN A 173 21.51 6.01 -7.72
C ASN A 173 20.01 5.68 -7.78
N ILE A 174 19.56 4.85 -6.84
CA ILE A 174 18.13 4.54 -6.58
C ILE A 174 17.49 5.59 -5.65
N LEU A 175 18.30 6.28 -4.87
CA LEU A 175 17.87 7.29 -3.92
C LEU A 175 17.91 8.70 -4.55
N PRO A 176 17.10 9.65 -4.04
CA PRO A 176 17.25 11.06 -4.36
C PRO A 176 18.68 11.58 -4.15
N ASN A 177 19.07 12.58 -4.93
CA ASN A 177 20.41 13.17 -4.87
C ASN A 177 20.76 13.68 -3.46
N GLY A 178 21.99 13.42 -3.03
CA GLY A 178 22.53 13.88 -1.74
C GLY A 178 22.18 13.00 -0.55
N ILE A 179 21.44 11.91 -0.74
CA ILE A 179 21.17 10.92 0.30
C ILE A 179 22.22 9.81 0.22
N ASN A 180 22.90 9.56 1.34
CA ASN A 180 23.83 8.45 1.47
C ASN A 180 23.06 7.17 1.83
N PRO A 181 23.25 6.05 1.11
CA PRO A 181 22.60 4.77 1.44
C PRO A 181 22.80 4.32 2.89
N SER A 182 23.94 4.62 3.52
CA SER A 182 24.18 4.21 4.91
C SER A 182 23.21 4.80 5.93
N ASP A 183 22.55 5.89 5.55
CA ASP A 183 21.65 6.65 6.41
C ASP A 183 20.17 6.31 6.14
N VAL A 184 19.93 5.38 5.21
CA VAL A 184 18.59 4.95 4.80
C VAL A 184 18.19 3.66 5.50
N GLU A 185 17.01 3.68 6.11
CA GLU A 185 16.37 2.51 6.67
C GLU A 185 15.33 1.97 5.67
N VAL A 186 15.21 0.64 5.58
CA VAL A 186 14.18 -0.03 4.79
C VAL A 186 13.18 -0.68 5.75
N TYR A 187 12.06 0.00 5.95
CA TYR A 187 10.93 -0.56 6.70
C TYR A 187 10.11 -1.43 5.77
N PHE A 188 9.60 -2.55 6.28
CA PHE A 188 8.68 -3.38 5.53
C PHE A 188 7.42 -3.67 6.33
N GLN A 189 6.33 -3.86 5.60
CA GLN A 189 5.06 -4.37 6.11
C GLN A 189 4.53 -5.39 5.11
N CYS A 190 3.80 -6.39 5.59
CA CYS A 190 3.12 -7.33 4.70
C CYS A 190 1.71 -7.66 5.21
N ASN A 191 0.75 -7.78 4.28
CA ASN A 191 -0.63 -8.09 4.61
C ASN A 191 -1.45 -8.46 3.37
N GLU A 192 -2.64 -9.00 3.60
CA GLU A 192 -3.70 -9.12 2.60
C GLU A 192 -4.17 -7.74 2.13
N VAL A 193 -4.53 -7.65 0.84
CA VAL A 193 -5.08 -6.44 0.25
C VAL A 193 -6.60 -6.41 0.44
N TYR A 194 -7.10 -5.26 0.91
CA TYR A 194 -8.52 -4.97 1.02
C TYR A 194 -9.05 -4.37 -0.29
N TYR A 195 -10.19 -4.87 -0.75
CA TYR A 195 -10.79 -4.44 -2.00
C TYR A 195 -11.94 -3.46 -1.76
N LEU A 196 -11.79 -2.24 -2.28
CA LEU A 196 -12.73 -1.13 -2.06
C LEU A 196 -13.16 -0.50 -3.39
N PRO A 197 -14.32 0.16 -3.46
CA PRO A 197 -14.64 1.05 -4.57
C PRO A 197 -13.59 2.17 -4.67
N ARG A 198 -13.26 2.60 -5.90
CA ARG A 198 -12.34 3.75 -6.11
C ARG A 198 -12.88 5.04 -5.50
N GLU A 199 -14.19 5.18 -5.55
CA GLU A 199 -14.93 6.28 -4.93
C GLU A 199 -15.86 5.71 -3.85
N VAL A 200 -15.61 6.08 -2.60
CA VAL A 200 -16.45 5.67 -1.48
C VAL A 200 -17.36 6.83 -1.08
N HIS A 201 -18.66 6.60 -1.17
CA HIS A 201 -19.68 7.59 -0.78
C HIS A 201 -20.13 7.36 0.66
N ILE A 202 -19.90 8.34 1.53
CA ILE A 202 -20.36 8.31 2.92
C ILE A 202 -21.46 9.34 3.12
N ASN A 203 -22.61 8.90 3.63
CA ASN A 203 -23.79 9.70 3.89
C ASN A 203 -24.49 9.25 5.18
N ASN A 204 -25.61 9.89 5.52
CA ASN A 204 -26.35 9.61 6.74
C ASN A 204 -26.74 8.14 6.91
N SER A 205 -27.05 7.43 5.82
CA SER A 205 -27.49 6.02 5.87
C SER A 205 -26.37 5.02 6.14
N ASN A 206 -25.11 5.39 5.86
CA ASN A 206 -23.95 4.49 6.01
C ASN A 206 -22.84 5.08 6.88
N ALA A 207 -23.13 6.14 7.63
CA ALA A 207 -22.17 6.80 8.52
C ALA A 207 -21.52 5.84 9.53
N SER A 208 -22.23 4.78 9.95
CA SER A 208 -21.68 3.75 10.83
C SER A 208 -20.53 2.95 10.21
N GLN A 209 -20.40 2.94 8.88
CA GLN A 209 -19.30 2.28 8.16
C GLN A 209 -18.02 3.12 8.17
N LEU A 210 -18.10 4.39 8.58
CA LEU A 210 -16.96 5.29 8.53
C LEU A 210 -15.79 4.83 9.41
N GLU A 211 -16.06 4.24 10.57
CA GLU A 211 -15.01 3.74 11.46
C GLU A 211 -14.18 2.62 10.80
N GLU A 212 -14.87 1.70 10.13
CA GLU A 212 -14.20 0.60 9.43
C GLU A 212 -13.42 1.12 8.22
N LEU A 213 -14.01 2.06 7.49
CA LEU A 213 -13.33 2.72 6.38
C LEU A 213 -12.06 3.43 6.84
N VAL A 214 -12.10 4.13 7.96
CA VAL A 214 -10.94 4.84 8.53
C VAL A 214 -9.84 3.87 8.93
N LYS A 215 -10.17 2.69 9.46
CA LYS A 215 -9.18 1.64 9.72
C LYS A 215 -8.54 1.13 8.43
N GLN A 216 -9.33 0.90 7.39
CA GLN A 216 -8.81 0.48 6.08
C GLN A 216 -7.94 1.58 5.46
N MET A 217 -8.29 2.86 5.68
CA MET A 217 -7.48 4.02 5.31
C MET A 217 -6.17 4.14 6.10
N ALA A 218 -6.02 3.50 7.27
CA ALA A 218 -4.71 3.45 7.92
C ALA A 218 -3.74 2.51 7.18
N HIS A 219 -4.26 1.62 6.32
CA HIS A 219 -3.50 0.60 5.59
C HIS A 219 -3.63 0.77 4.07
N LYS A 220 -3.63 2.01 3.56
CA LYS A 220 -3.86 2.32 2.12
C LYS A 220 -2.92 1.59 1.17
N ALA A 221 -1.68 1.36 1.60
CA ALA A 221 -0.72 0.57 0.83
C ALA A 221 -1.25 -0.83 0.51
N PHE A 222 -2.20 -1.34 1.29
CA PHE A 222 -2.88 -2.63 1.18
C PHE A 222 -4.33 -2.47 0.72
N THR A 223 -4.63 -1.48 -0.13
CA THR A 223 -5.97 -1.33 -0.73
C THR A 223 -5.89 -1.38 -2.25
N LYS A 224 -6.89 -2.00 -2.88
CA LYS A 224 -7.07 -2.02 -4.34
C LYS A 224 -8.53 -1.87 -4.75
N PRO A 225 -8.81 -1.47 -5.99
CA PRO A 225 -10.17 -1.45 -6.51
C PRO A 225 -10.79 -2.85 -6.61
N ILE A 226 -12.09 -2.99 -6.33
CA ILE A 226 -12.86 -4.25 -6.43
C ILE A 226 -12.59 -5.07 -7.70
N PRO A 227 -12.44 -4.48 -8.91
CA PRO A 227 -12.12 -5.27 -10.11
C PRO A 227 -10.85 -6.13 -10.02
N TYR A 228 -9.92 -5.82 -9.12
CA TYR A 228 -8.70 -6.59 -8.87
C TYR A 228 -8.85 -7.66 -7.78
N GLU A 229 -10.03 -7.81 -7.17
CA GLU A 229 -10.33 -8.84 -6.17
C GLU A 229 -9.94 -10.28 -6.61
N PRO A 230 -10.13 -10.68 -7.89
CA PRO A 230 -9.71 -12.00 -8.34
C PRO A 230 -8.21 -12.29 -8.19
N GLU A 231 -7.35 -11.25 -8.06
CA GLU A 231 -5.91 -11.40 -7.84
C GLU A 231 -5.58 -11.99 -6.46
N LYS A 232 -6.48 -11.83 -5.48
CA LYS A 232 -6.33 -12.28 -4.09
C LYS A 232 -5.01 -11.81 -3.49
N GLU A 233 -4.68 -10.55 -3.66
CA GLU A 233 -3.33 -10.05 -3.45
C GLU A 233 -2.94 -10.08 -1.96
N PHE A 234 -1.75 -10.62 -1.72
CA PHE A 234 -0.95 -10.43 -0.52
C PHE A 234 0.26 -9.58 -0.90
N ARG A 235 0.43 -8.46 -0.21
CA ARG A 235 1.37 -7.42 -0.57
C ARG A 235 2.48 -7.32 0.45
N PHE A 236 3.69 -7.05 -0.03
CA PHE A 236 4.83 -6.62 0.76
C PHE A 236 5.18 -5.20 0.31
N VAL A 237 5.23 -4.28 1.26
CA VAL A 237 5.51 -2.85 1.03
C VAL A 237 6.83 -2.53 1.69
N TYR A 238 7.77 -1.96 0.93
CA TYR A 238 9.09 -1.55 1.41
C TYR A 238 9.21 -0.03 1.32
N THR A 239 9.19 0.62 2.48
CA THR A 239 9.25 2.07 2.64
C THR A 239 10.68 2.47 2.98
N LEU A 240 11.24 3.38 2.19
CA LEU A 240 12.57 3.94 2.44
C LEU A 240 12.45 5.15 3.36
N VAL A 241 13.24 5.20 4.42
CA VAL A 241 13.19 6.26 5.42
C VAL A 241 14.58 6.84 5.64
N HIS A 242 14.69 8.17 5.61
CA HIS A 242 15.92 8.91 5.89
C HIS A 242 15.59 10.07 6.83
N ASN A 243 16.30 10.18 7.96
CA ASN A 243 16.04 11.19 8.99
C ASN A 243 14.56 11.28 9.41
N LYS A 244 13.95 10.11 9.69
CA LYS A 244 12.53 9.97 10.06
C LYS A 244 11.53 10.46 9.01
N THR A 245 11.97 10.67 7.78
CA THR A 245 11.14 11.10 6.67
C THR A 245 11.12 10.01 5.61
N ILE A 246 9.93 9.70 5.09
CA ILE A 246 9.78 8.77 3.96
C ILE A 246 10.35 9.41 2.71
N ILE A 247 11.14 8.65 1.96
CA ILE A 247 11.71 9.07 0.67
C ILE A 247 11.26 8.12 -0.42
N SER A 248 10.96 8.66 -1.59
CA SER A 248 10.61 7.84 -2.76
C SER A 248 11.87 7.45 -3.55
N PRO A 249 11.96 6.21 -4.05
CA PRO A 249 13.01 5.81 -4.96
C PRO A 249 12.87 6.54 -6.30
N THR A 250 13.98 6.71 -7.00
CA THR A 250 14.07 7.38 -8.31
C THR A 250 13.91 6.40 -9.49
N THR A 251 13.84 5.10 -9.21
CA THR A 251 13.66 4.02 -10.20
C THR A 251 12.25 3.45 -10.14
N ASP A 252 11.81 2.84 -11.24
CA ASP A 252 10.53 2.12 -11.33
C ASP A 252 10.62 0.70 -10.73
N SER A 253 11.81 0.11 -10.64
CA SER A 253 11.96 -1.24 -10.08
C SER A 253 13.36 -1.53 -9.58
N ALA A 254 13.47 -2.57 -8.75
CA ALA A 254 14.72 -3.16 -8.31
C ALA A 254 14.70 -4.67 -8.56
N ILE A 255 15.79 -5.22 -9.09
CA ILE A 255 15.97 -6.67 -9.28
C ILE A 255 16.96 -7.14 -8.22
N LEU A 256 16.48 -7.98 -7.30
CA LEU A 256 17.22 -8.40 -6.12
C LEU A 256 17.66 -9.84 -6.26
N ASP A 257 18.89 -10.14 -5.84
CA ASP A 257 19.33 -11.52 -5.58
C ASP A 257 18.64 -12.04 -4.31
N ILE A 258 18.01 -13.21 -4.43
CA ILE A 258 17.30 -13.87 -3.34
C ILE A 258 17.83 -15.28 -3.05
N SER A 259 19.09 -15.55 -3.41
CA SER A 259 19.72 -16.86 -3.23
C SER A 259 19.60 -17.38 -1.79
N GLU A 260 19.70 -16.50 -0.79
CA GLU A 260 19.58 -16.84 0.64
C GLU A 260 18.13 -17.13 1.08
N LEU A 261 17.14 -16.72 0.28
CA LEU A 261 15.72 -16.92 0.58
C LEU A 261 15.17 -18.19 -0.08
N MET A 262 15.91 -18.81 -1.02
CA MET A 262 15.48 -20.02 -1.70
C MET A 262 15.00 -21.15 -0.78
N PRO A 263 15.57 -21.38 0.43
CA PRO A 263 15.05 -22.39 1.36
C PRO A 263 13.62 -22.15 1.87
N LEU A 264 13.10 -20.92 1.78
CA LEU A 264 11.73 -20.58 2.15
C LEU A 264 10.72 -20.88 1.02
N LEU A 265 11.22 -21.12 -0.20
CA LEU A 265 10.42 -21.19 -1.42
C LEU A 265 10.28 -22.63 -1.89
N PHE A 266 9.16 -22.92 -2.54
CA PHE A 266 8.91 -24.20 -3.20
C PHE A 266 8.13 -24.00 -4.50
N TRP A 267 8.09 -25.03 -5.35
CA TRP A 267 7.55 -24.97 -6.71
C TRP A 267 7.11 -26.36 -7.15
#